data_AF-A0A959NQ82-F1
#
_entry.id   AF-A0A959NQ82-F1
#
_cell.length_a   1.000
_cell.length_b   1.000
_cell.length_c   1.000
_cell.angle_alpha   90.00
_cell.angle_beta   90.00
_cell.angle_gamma   90.00
#
_symmetry.space_group_name_H-M   'P 1'
#
loop_
_entity.id
_entity.type
_entity.pdbx_description
1 polymer ?
#
loop_
_entity_poly.entity_id
_entity_poly.type
_entity_poly.pdbx_seq_one_letter_code
_entity_poly.pdbx_strand_id
1 'polypeptide(L)'
;YKKQDNKTPDELVDELWHTLFFSGDFVNDVTSEKVKSFIRDRFDISEEKVNYYEAIHLKQGYSSLSKKAIGKILPFLENEIIYPYAVFFANVDAIIGKEKWEANKEFIQDTIVDIISNYKTQTLKIDIVNGLVGDFIKEYDNSHFNYVLDETDRKNVSDKTKLFYGKYEWEKMSDESKNELLNEIEITFQEQLQKRRVGGYYLPKPRVDEIIKDFLIQEYKVPKEQADKLYHPSAIDAYPQSQDNLLGLPFTNSIKNPMAMRTLFYLRKLVNSLLKEKKIAPDTEIIIELARELNDKNKRLAIERWQRERENENKKYREKLEEFAKYTNSKVTEADVVKYRLCEEQKNKCFYTNKQISCEKLLGSNPEFDIEHTFPRSKSFDNSLANKTLADKAFNQIKGNRIPQELEEVYKNNFKINIKDWEEKIDELEEKIEQQKYFSKVASTVEQKNRAIQQRHYLKLELDYWKQKVYRFTATEIKPNFKNSQLVDTGIITKYSELFLKSLFQRVFPAKGTMVADVRKSWGLGEKDRNLHYHHAIDAVVLTCMDKSIRDGLAEAFKESEENRYQDKFKIAKPWQTFTEDVNQLKESIVVV
;
A
#
# COMPACT_ATOMS: atom_id res chain seq x y z
N TYR A 1 33.51 -15.10 -26.66
CA TYR A 1 33.07 -16.09 -25.66
C TYR A 1 33.87 -17.37 -25.88
N LYS A 2 34.31 -18.06 -24.82
CA LYS A 2 34.97 -19.37 -25.01
C LYS A 2 33.88 -20.37 -25.41
N LYS A 3 34.03 -21.00 -26.58
CA LYS A 3 33.01 -21.77 -27.32
C LYS A 3 32.53 -23.09 -26.68
N GLN A 4 32.77 -23.31 -25.38
CA GLN A 4 32.60 -24.64 -24.76
C GLN A 4 31.22 -24.91 -24.11
N ASP A 5 30.33 -23.91 -24.02
CA ASP A 5 29.14 -24.02 -23.16
C ASP A 5 27.77 -24.12 -23.86
N ASN A 6 27.70 -24.13 -25.20
CA ASN A 6 26.42 -24.12 -25.96
C ASN A 6 25.42 -23.02 -25.53
N LYS A 7 25.87 -21.92 -24.93
CA LYS A 7 25.03 -20.80 -24.49
C LYS A 7 24.83 -19.75 -25.56
N THR A 8 23.64 -19.15 -25.60
CA THR A 8 23.33 -18.03 -26.50
C THR A 8 24.02 -16.74 -26.05
N PRO A 9 24.19 -15.74 -26.93
CA PRO A 9 24.68 -14.42 -26.54
C PRO A 9 23.90 -13.79 -25.39
N ASP A 10 22.58 -13.93 -25.37
CA ASP A 10 21.72 -13.37 -24.31
C ASP A 10 21.98 -14.04 -22.95
N GLU A 11 22.15 -15.36 -22.93
CA GLU A 11 22.49 -16.08 -21.70
C GLU A 11 23.84 -15.64 -21.12
N LEU A 12 24.81 -15.33 -21.98
CA LEU A 12 26.12 -14.82 -21.56
C LEU A 12 26.04 -13.37 -21.04
N VAL A 13 25.22 -12.53 -21.67
CA VAL A 13 24.95 -11.17 -21.18
C VAL A 13 24.29 -11.23 -19.81
N ASP A 14 23.33 -12.14 -19.61
CA ASP A 14 22.66 -12.33 -18.32
C ASP A 14 23.60 -12.81 -17.22
N GLU A 15 24.52 -13.73 -17.52
CA GLU A 15 25.54 -14.19 -16.56
C GLU A 15 26.46 -13.05 -16.12
N LEU A 16 26.90 -12.22 -17.08
CA LEU A 16 27.70 -11.04 -16.78
C LEU A 16 26.89 -10.05 -15.93
N TRP A 17 25.63 -9.80 -16.30
CA TRP A 17 24.74 -8.92 -15.55
C TRP A 17 24.56 -9.38 -14.11
N HIS A 18 24.24 -10.66 -13.89
CA HIS A 18 24.07 -11.22 -12.55
C HIS A 18 25.35 -11.13 -11.72
N THR A 19 26.50 -11.44 -12.32
CA THR A 19 27.80 -11.37 -11.64
C THR A 19 28.09 -9.94 -11.17
N LEU A 20 27.95 -8.96 -12.07
CA LEU A 20 28.15 -7.54 -11.77
C LEU A 20 27.13 -7.01 -10.74
N PHE A 21 25.89 -7.46 -10.82
CA PHE A 21 24.82 -7.04 -9.92
C PHE A 21 25.10 -7.51 -8.48
N PHE A 22 25.44 -8.79 -8.31
CA PHE A 22 25.75 -9.37 -6.99
C PHE A 22 27.06 -8.83 -6.40
N SER A 23 28.08 -8.55 -7.23
CA SER A 23 29.34 -8.00 -6.75
C SER A 23 29.25 -6.54 -6.33
N GLY A 24 28.30 -5.78 -6.90
CA GLY A 24 28.14 -4.35 -6.63
C GLY A 24 27.88 -3.97 -5.18
N ASP A 25 27.36 -4.89 -4.35
CA ASP A 25 27.07 -4.67 -2.93
C ASP A 25 28.26 -4.98 -1.99
N PHE A 26 29.29 -5.67 -2.48
CA PHE A 26 30.37 -6.20 -1.66
C PHE A 26 31.76 -5.64 -2.00
N VAL A 27 31.82 -4.57 -2.80
CA VAL A 27 33.05 -4.05 -3.42
C VAL A 27 34.17 -3.85 -2.40
N ASN A 28 35.04 -4.84 -2.36
CA ASN A 28 36.36 -4.86 -1.76
C ASN A 28 37.33 -5.53 -2.76
N ASP A 29 38.64 -5.41 -2.52
CA ASP A 29 39.67 -5.92 -3.42
C ASP A 29 39.50 -7.41 -3.77
N VAL A 30 38.99 -8.21 -2.82
CA VAL A 30 38.75 -9.66 -3.00
C VAL A 30 37.59 -9.93 -3.96
N THR A 31 36.50 -9.17 -3.86
CA THR A 31 35.37 -9.29 -4.80
C THR A 31 35.70 -8.76 -6.19
N SER A 32 36.44 -7.65 -6.29
CA SER A 32 36.86 -7.09 -7.58
C SER A 32 37.69 -8.12 -8.35
N GLU A 33 38.68 -8.74 -7.71
CA GLU A 33 39.51 -9.73 -8.39
C GLU A 33 38.73 -11.00 -8.79
N LYS A 34 37.76 -11.43 -7.97
CA LYS A 34 36.88 -12.55 -8.32
C LYS A 34 36.01 -12.26 -9.55
N VAL A 35 35.49 -11.03 -9.67
CA VAL A 35 34.72 -10.60 -10.84
C VAL A 35 35.63 -10.56 -12.07
N LYS A 36 36.82 -9.98 -11.96
CA LYS A 36 37.80 -9.95 -13.06
C LYS A 36 38.20 -11.35 -13.49
N SER A 37 38.47 -12.26 -12.55
CA SER A 37 38.72 -13.68 -12.85
C SER A 37 37.55 -14.31 -13.60
N PHE A 38 36.32 -14.15 -13.10
CA PHE A 38 35.13 -14.66 -13.79
C PHE A 38 35.06 -14.14 -15.23
N ILE A 39 35.26 -12.83 -15.43
CA ILE A 39 35.20 -12.22 -16.76
C ILE A 39 36.30 -12.78 -17.67
N ARG A 40 37.54 -12.91 -17.19
CA ARG A 40 38.68 -13.50 -17.96
C ARG A 40 38.43 -14.97 -18.32
N ASP A 41 37.86 -15.71 -17.39
CA ASP A 41 37.59 -17.13 -17.58
C ASP A 41 36.48 -17.34 -18.60
N ARG A 42 35.44 -16.49 -18.54
CA ARG A 42 34.21 -16.60 -19.34
C ARG A 42 34.30 -15.96 -20.72
N PHE A 43 34.93 -14.79 -20.80
CA PHE A 43 34.98 -13.95 -21.99
C PHE A 43 36.41 -13.84 -22.49
N ASP A 44 36.59 -14.13 -23.78
CA ASP A 44 37.86 -13.93 -24.48
C ASP A 44 37.99 -12.45 -24.89
N ILE A 45 38.39 -11.62 -23.93
CA ILE A 45 38.50 -10.16 -24.07
C ILE A 45 39.79 -9.65 -23.45
N SER A 46 40.27 -8.48 -23.91
CA SER A 46 41.49 -7.85 -23.40
C SER A 46 41.34 -7.41 -21.95
N GLU A 47 42.46 -7.36 -21.22
CA GLU A 47 42.50 -6.93 -19.81
C GLU A 47 41.95 -5.50 -19.61
N GLU A 48 42.13 -4.62 -20.60
CA GLU A 48 41.53 -3.29 -20.62
C GLU A 48 40.00 -3.37 -20.59
N LYS A 49 39.40 -4.29 -21.35
CA LYS A 49 37.95 -4.52 -21.35
C LYS A 49 37.48 -5.20 -20.06
N VAL A 50 38.28 -6.08 -19.47
CA VAL A 50 37.96 -6.70 -18.17
C VAL A 50 37.76 -5.62 -17.10
N ASN A 51 38.70 -4.67 -17.01
CA ASN A 51 38.59 -3.54 -16.08
C ASN A 51 37.39 -2.65 -16.41
N TYR A 52 37.12 -2.41 -17.69
CA TYR A 52 35.94 -1.64 -18.11
C TYR A 52 34.62 -2.29 -17.67
N TYR A 53 34.46 -3.60 -17.88
CA TYR A 53 33.24 -4.33 -17.50
C TYR A 53 33.07 -4.43 -15.98
N GLU A 54 34.16 -4.63 -15.23
CA GLU A 54 34.11 -4.67 -13.77
C GLU A 54 33.72 -3.32 -13.16
N ALA A 55 34.10 -2.21 -13.79
CA ALA A 55 33.70 -0.86 -13.38
C ALA A 55 32.21 -0.53 -13.65
N ILE A 56 31.46 -1.41 -14.33
CA ILE A 56 30.02 -1.23 -14.56
C ILE A 56 29.27 -1.44 -13.25
N HIS A 57 28.68 -0.37 -12.74
CA HIS A 57 27.76 -0.45 -11.61
C HIS A 57 26.32 -0.49 -12.10
N LEU A 58 25.65 -1.59 -11.81
CA LEU A 58 24.23 -1.76 -12.08
C LEU A 58 23.39 -1.13 -10.97
N LYS A 59 22.25 -0.55 -11.34
CA LYS A 59 21.28 -0.02 -10.37
C LYS A 59 20.74 -1.17 -9.55
N GLN A 60 20.86 -1.07 -8.23
CA GLN A 60 20.35 -2.09 -7.32
C GLN A 60 18.81 -2.14 -7.35
N GLY A 61 18.28 -3.36 -7.39
CA GLY A 61 16.85 -3.64 -7.44
C GLY A 61 16.53 -4.93 -8.21
N TYR A 62 15.55 -5.68 -7.72
CA TYR A 62 15.02 -6.85 -8.42
C TYR A 62 13.66 -6.51 -9.04
N SER A 63 13.39 -7.10 -10.21
CA SER A 63 12.01 -7.21 -10.69
C SER A 63 11.18 -8.01 -9.68
N SER A 64 9.88 -7.72 -9.62
CA SER A 64 8.93 -8.54 -8.85
C SER A 64 8.73 -9.94 -9.45
N LEU A 65 9.22 -10.17 -10.67
CA LEU A 65 9.15 -11.44 -11.39
C LEU A 65 10.52 -12.10 -11.50
N SER A 66 10.56 -13.42 -11.32
CA SER A 66 11.77 -14.19 -11.62
C SER A 66 12.05 -14.19 -13.13
N LYS A 67 13.32 -14.34 -13.52
CA LYS A 67 13.71 -14.48 -14.93
C LYS A 67 12.93 -15.59 -15.64
N LYS A 68 12.73 -16.72 -14.96
CA LYS A 68 11.94 -17.85 -15.48
C LYS A 68 10.48 -17.45 -15.76
N ALA A 69 9.87 -16.67 -14.88
CA ALA A 69 8.52 -16.16 -15.09
C ALA A 69 8.47 -15.16 -16.24
N ILE A 70 9.43 -14.22 -16.29
CA ILE A 70 9.54 -13.24 -17.38
C ILE A 70 9.66 -13.96 -18.73
N GLY A 71 10.58 -14.93 -18.86
CA GLY A 71 10.78 -15.68 -20.09
C GLY A 71 9.56 -16.48 -20.55
N LYS A 72 8.67 -16.88 -19.63
CA LYS A 72 7.40 -17.54 -19.98
C LYS A 72 6.30 -16.54 -20.39
N ILE A 73 6.30 -15.34 -19.81
CA ILE A 73 5.27 -14.31 -20.06
C ILE A 73 5.60 -13.49 -21.32
N LEU A 74 6.88 -13.16 -21.53
CA LEU A 74 7.34 -12.25 -22.57
C LEU A 74 6.88 -12.63 -23.99
N PRO A 75 6.90 -13.92 -24.42
CA PRO A 75 6.43 -14.29 -25.75
C PRO A 75 4.97 -13.92 -26.00
N PHE A 76 4.11 -13.93 -24.97
CA PHE A 76 2.72 -13.51 -25.12
C PHE A 76 2.61 -11.99 -25.26
N LEU A 77 3.38 -11.24 -24.46
CA LEU A 77 3.42 -9.78 -24.55
C LEU A 77 3.91 -9.28 -25.91
N GLU A 78 4.90 -9.95 -26.49
CA GLU A 78 5.44 -9.67 -27.84
C GLU A 78 4.39 -9.90 -28.94
N ASN A 79 3.42 -10.79 -28.69
CA ASN A 79 2.26 -11.01 -29.56
C ASN A 79 1.06 -10.13 -29.19
N GLU A 80 1.31 -8.96 -28.58
CA GLU A 80 0.29 -7.96 -28.18
C GLU A 80 -0.77 -8.46 -27.18
N ILE A 81 -0.56 -9.63 -26.55
CA ILE A 81 -1.43 -10.12 -25.49
C ILE A 81 -1.12 -9.32 -24.22
N ILE A 82 -2.13 -8.65 -23.67
CA ILE A 82 -1.94 -7.85 -22.46
C ILE A 82 -1.55 -8.69 -21.25
N TYR A 83 -0.78 -8.09 -20.34
CA TYR A 83 -0.22 -8.74 -19.16
C TYR A 83 -1.21 -9.57 -18.32
N PRO A 84 -2.46 -9.12 -18.03
CA PRO A 84 -3.41 -9.91 -17.26
C PRO A 84 -3.69 -11.30 -17.84
N TYR A 85 -3.69 -11.45 -19.17
CA TYR A 85 -3.92 -12.73 -19.84
C TYR A 85 -2.62 -13.53 -19.98
N ALA A 86 -1.55 -12.86 -20.42
CA ALA A 86 -0.23 -13.45 -20.63
C ALA A 86 0.29 -14.21 -19.40
N VAL A 87 0.04 -13.67 -18.20
CA VAL A 87 0.42 -14.29 -16.94
C VAL A 87 -0.22 -15.67 -16.73
N PHE A 88 -1.51 -15.82 -17.03
CA PHE A 88 -2.18 -17.11 -16.85
C PHE A 88 -1.75 -18.10 -17.92
N PHE A 89 -1.58 -17.65 -19.17
CA PHE A 89 -1.13 -18.50 -20.28
C PHE A 89 0.27 -19.08 -20.05
N ALA A 90 1.17 -18.28 -19.49
CA ALA A 90 2.59 -18.58 -19.29
C ALA A 90 2.90 -19.88 -18.54
N ASN A 91 1.97 -20.42 -17.77
CA ASN A 91 2.19 -21.65 -17.02
C ASN A 91 1.21 -22.80 -17.32
N VAL A 92 0.28 -22.62 -18.27
CA VAL A 92 -0.67 -23.68 -18.65
C VAL A 92 0.05 -24.89 -19.20
N ASP A 93 1.08 -24.68 -20.03
CA ASP A 93 1.90 -25.75 -20.62
C ASP A 93 2.50 -26.72 -19.59
N ALA A 94 2.93 -26.19 -18.44
CA ALA A 94 3.48 -26.96 -17.33
C ALA A 94 2.41 -27.71 -16.52
N ILE A 95 1.14 -27.29 -16.65
CA ILE A 95 -0.01 -27.86 -15.94
C ILE A 95 -0.63 -28.99 -16.76
N ILE A 96 -0.96 -28.75 -18.02
CA ILE A 96 -1.63 -29.77 -18.88
C ILE A 96 -0.64 -30.60 -19.70
N GLY A 97 0.62 -30.17 -19.81
CA GLY A 97 1.64 -30.77 -20.67
C GLY A 97 1.73 -30.10 -22.04
N LYS A 98 2.94 -30.03 -22.60
CA LYS A 98 3.22 -29.31 -23.85
C LYS A 98 2.39 -29.79 -25.03
N GLU A 99 2.24 -31.10 -25.20
CA GLU A 99 1.47 -31.66 -26.33
C GLU A 99 0.00 -31.24 -26.29
N LYS A 100 -0.64 -31.33 -25.12
CA LYS A 100 -2.04 -30.92 -24.95
C LYS A 100 -2.22 -29.41 -25.13
N TRP A 101 -1.24 -28.63 -24.67
CA TRP A 101 -1.22 -27.19 -24.84
C TRP A 101 -1.16 -26.80 -26.31
N GLU A 102 -0.19 -27.30 -27.07
CA GLU A 102 -0.06 -26.95 -28.49
C GLU A 102 -1.28 -27.39 -29.31
N ALA A 103 -1.93 -28.51 -28.94
CA ALA A 103 -3.13 -28.99 -29.62
C ALA A 103 -4.40 -28.17 -29.33
N ASN A 104 -4.50 -27.50 -28.18
CA ASN A 104 -5.74 -26.84 -27.71
C ASN A 104 -5.53 -25.36 -27.35
N LYS A 105 -4.43 -24.77 -27.84
CA LYS A 105 -3.96 -23.45 -27.41
C LYS A 105 -5.03 -22.36 -27.53
N GLU A 106 -5.67 -22.24 -28.70
CA GLU A 106 -6.69 -21.23 -28.96
C GLU A 106 -7.88 -21.39 -28.02
N PHE A 107 -8.46 -22.59 -27.94
CA PHE A 107 -9.59 -22.88 -27.07
C PHE A 107 -9.31 -22.55 -25.59
N ILE A 108 -8.12 -22.92 -25.09
CA ILE A 108 -7.74 -22.61 -23.70
C ILE A 108 -7.58 -21.12 -23.50
N GLN A 109 -6.92 -20.43 -24.43
CA GLN A 109 -6.72 -18.98 -24.33
C GLN A 109 -8.04 -18.23 -24.35
N ASP A 110 -8.95 -18.56 -25.27
CA ASP A 110 -10.28 -17.96 -25.38
C ASP A 110 -11.10 -18.21 -24.10
N THR A 111 -11.10 -19.45 -23.60
CA THR A 111 -11.83 -19.79 -22.35
C THR A 111 -11.31 -18.98 -21.16
N ILE A 112 -9.98 -18.83 -21.03
CA ILE A 112 -9.39 -18.02 -19.95
C ILE A 112 -9.72 -16.54 -20.12
N VAL A 113 -9.70 -16.01 -21.35
CA VAL A 113 -10.10 -14.62 -21.64
C VAL A 113 -11.56 -14.41 -21.26
N ASP A 114 -12.44 -15.35 -21.58
CA ASP A 114 -13.85 -15.30 -21.21
C ASP A 114 -14.05 -15.34 -19.71
N ILE A 115 -13.31 -16.20 -18.98
CA ILE A 115 -13.34 -16.23 -17.51
C ILE A 115 -12.95 -14.87 -16.93
N ILE A 116 -11.87 -14.27 -17.42
CA ILE A 116 -11.36 -13.00 -16.88
C ILE A 116 -12.31 -11.84 -17.22
N SER A 117 -12.79 -11.79 -18.46
CA SER A 117 -13.71 -10.76 -18.95
C SER A 117 -15.05 -10.79 -18.19
N ASN A 118 -15.55 -11.98 -17.88
CA ASN A 118 -16.85 -12.16 -17.21
C ASN A 118 -16.75 -12.22 -15.68
N TYR A 119 -15.54 -12.31 -15.11
CA TYR A 119 -15.32 -12.46 -13.66
C TYR A 119 -16.03 -11.39 -12.83
N LYS A 120 -15.96 -10.11 -13.26
CA LYS A 120 -16.60 -9.00 -12.55
C LYS A 120 -18.11 -9.16 -12.50
N THR A 121 -18.72 -9.57 -13.61
CA THR A 121 -20.17 -9.80 -13.70
C THR A 121 -20.60 -10.96 -12.82
N GLN A 122 -19.87 -12.08 -12.87
CA GLN A 122 -20.16 -13.26 -12.05
C GLN A 122 -20.03 -12.99 -10.55
N THR A 123 -18.95 -12.29 -10.16
CA THR A 123 -18.74 -11.91 -8.76
C THR A 123 -19.76 -10.90 -8.25
N LEU A 124 -20.30 -10.03 -9.11
CA LEU A 124 -21.37 -9.10 -8.77
C LEU A 124 -22.68 -9.84 -8.43
N LYS A 125 -23.03 -10.89 -9.16
CA LYS A 125 -24.19 -11.75 -8.84
C LYS A 125 -24.05 -12.39 -7.46
N ILE A 126 -22.85 -12.92 -7.15
CA ILE A 126 -22.53 -13.46 -5.82
C ILE A 126 -22.70 -12.40 -4.73
N ASP A 127 -22.21 -11.18 -4.95
CA ASP A 127 -22.34 -10.08 -3.98
C ASP A 127 -23.80 -9.69 -3.75
N ILE A 128 -24.64 -9.71 -4.78
CA ILE A 128 -26.09 -9.45 -4.69
C ILE A 128 -26.77 -10.54 -3.85
N VAL A 129 -26.56 -11.81 -4.18
CA VAL A 129 -27.15 -12.95 -3.44
C VAL A 129 -26.70 -12.93 -1.98
N ASN A 130 -25.41 -12.72 -1.71
CA ASN A 130 -24.90 -12.60 -0.35
C ASN A 130 -25.49 -11.40 0.39
N GLY A 131 -25.74 -10.29 -0.31
CA GLY A 131 -26.45 -9.14 0.22
C GLY A 131 -27.89 -9.50 0.64
N LEU A 132 -28.64 -10.17 -0.24
CA LEU A 132 -30.01 -10.63 0.00
C LEU A 132 -30.10 -11.60 1.16
N VAL A 133 -29.20 -12.60 1.20
CA VAL A 133 -29.07 -13.53 2.33
C VAL A 133 -28.81 -12.77 3.63
N GLY A 134 -27.89 -11.80 3.60
CA GLY A 134 -27.57 -11.01 4.78
C GLY A 134 -28.75 -10.20 5.32
N ASP A 135 -29.57 -9.63 4.45
CA ASP A 135 -30.78 -8.90 4.85
C ASP A 135 -31.84 -9.87 5.38
N PHE A 136 -32.06 -10.99 4.69
CA PHE A 136 -33.03 -12.01 5.09
C PHE A 136 -32.72 -12.62 6.47
N ILE A 137 -31.45 -12.88 6.79
CA ILE A 137 -31.06 -13.39 8.11
C ILE A 137 -31.41 -12.40 9.21
N LYS A 138 -31.18 -11.10 9.00
CA LYS A 138 -31.47 -10.08 10.02
C LYS A 138 -32.95 -10.01 10.36
N GLU A 139 -33.82 -10.21 9.37
CA GLU A 139 -35.27 -10.09 9.54
C GLU A 139 -35.92 -11.43 9.94
N TYR A 140 -35.39 -12.56 9.48
CA TYR A 140 -36.06 -13.87 9.54
C TYR A 140 -35.13 -15.03 9.99
N ASP A 141 -34.22 -14.82 10.94
CA ASP A 141 -33.25 -15.87 11.37
C ASP A 141 -33.91 -17.22 11.77
N ASN A 142 -35.19 -17.22 12.13
CA ASN A 142 -35.95 -18.41 12.55
C ASN A 142 -36.86 -19.05 11.46
N SER A 143 -36.75 -18.69 10.18
CA SER A 143 -37.57 -19.29 9.11
C SER A 143 -37.26 -20.78 8.87
N HIS A 144 -38.29 -21.54 8.51
CA HIS A 144 -38.22 -22.99 8.28
C HIS A 144 -37.39 -23.36 7.03
N PHE A 145 -36.80 -24.55 7.02
CA PHE A 145 -35.92 -25.02 5.93
C PHE A 145 -36.60 -25.11 4.55
N ASN A 146 -37.94 -25.18 4.52
CA ASN A 146 -38.76 -25.26 3.32
C ASN A 146 -39.33 -23.89 2.90
N TYR A 147 -38.72 -22.79 3.37
CA TYR A 147 -39.12 -21.45 2.98
C TYR A 147 -39.01 -21.27 1.46
N VAL A 148 -40.06 -20.72 0.86
CA VAL A 148 -40.14 -20.39 -0.56
C VAL A 148 -40.29 -18.89 -0.68
N LEU A 149 -39.53 -18.27 -1.60
CA LEU A 149 -39.55 -16.83 -1.81
C LEU A 149 -40.96 -16.32 -2.15
N ASP A 150 -41.42 -15.33 -1.39
CA ASP A 150 -42.70 -14.67 -1.60
C ASP A 150 -42.57 -13.47 -2.56
N GLU A 151 -43.65 -12.70 -2.74
CA GLU A 151 -43.62 -11.51 -3.59
C GLU A 151 -42.74 -10.38 -3.02
N THR A 152 -42.64 -10.29 -1.69
CA THR A 152 -41.78 -9.31 -1.01
C THR A 152 -40.31 -9.63 -1.27
N ASP A 153 -39.93 -10.90 -1.19
CA ASP A 153 -38.58 -11.37 -1.48
C ASP A 153 -38.19 -11.12 -2.94
N ARG A 154 -39.09 -11.41 -3.89
CA ARG A 154 -38.83 -11.14 -5.31
C ARG A 154 -38.67 -9.66 -5.61
N LYS A 155 -39.45 -8.81 -4.92
CA LYS A 155 -39.24 -7.36 -4.97
C LYS A 155 -37.88 -6.97 -4.40
N ASN A 156 -37.48 -7.55 -3.27
CA ASN A 156 -36.16 -7.31 -2.68
C ASN A 156 -35.03 -7.74 -3.63
N VAL A 157 -35.16 -8.88 -4.32
CA VAL A 157 -34.23 -9.34 -5.37
C VAL A 157 -34.09 -8.26 -6.46
N SER A 158 -35.22 -7.76 -6.98
CA SER A 158 -35.22 -6.70 -7.99
C SER A 158 -34.55 -5.42 -7.50
N ASP A 159 -34.96 -4.90 -6.34
CA ASP A 159 -34.46 -3.64 -5.80
C ASP A 159 -32.96 -3.72 -5.48
N LYS A 160 -32.50 -4.85 -4.90
CA LYS A 160 -31.08 -5.08 -4.59
C LYS A 160 -30.26 -5.22 -5.86
N THR A 161 -30.73 -5.97 -6.85
CA THR A 161 -30.03 -6.14 -8.14
C THR A 161 -29.84 -4.79 -8.83
N LYS A 162 -30.91 -3.97 -8.90
CA LYS A 162 -30.86 -2.62 -9.45
C LYS A 162 -29.89 -1.71 -8.70
N LEU A 163 -29.83 -1.82 -7.37
CA LEU A 163 -28.90 -1.06 -6.55
C LEU A 163 -27.43 -1.38 -6.87
N PHE A 164 -27.08 -2.67 -7.04
CA PHE A 164 -25.70 -3.10 -7.30
C PHE A 164 -25.21 -2.74 -8.71
N TYR A 165 -26.08 -2.81 -9.72
CA TYR A 165 -25.74 -2.40 -11.09
C TYR A 165 -25.78 -0.88 -11.28
N GLY A 166 -26.60 -0.18 -10.49
CA GLY A 166 -26.82 1.26 -10.61
C GLY A 166 -27.78 1.61 -11.75
N LYS A 167 -28.39 2.80 -11.65
CA LYS A 167 -29.49 3.23 -12.53
C LYS A 167 -29.13 3.18 -14.02
N TYR A 168 -27.95 3.69 -14.39
CA TYR A 168 -27.52 3.82 -15.78
C TYR A 168 -27.30 2.45 -16.47
N GLU A 169 -26.52 1.56 -15.85
CA GLU A 169 -26.25 0.24 -16.43
C GLU A 169 -27.53 -0.61 -16.45
N TRP A 170 -28.37 -0.51 -15.41
CA TRP A 170 -29.66 -1.19 -15.37
C TRP A 170 -30.60 -0.76 -16.50
N GLU A 171 -30.73 0.55 -16.76
CA GLU A 171 -31.60 1.07 -17.82
C GLU A 171 -31.10 0.72 -19.23
N LYS A 172 -29.79 0.52 -19.40
CA LYS A 172 -29.18 0.11 -20.67
C LYS A 172 -29.44 -1.35 -21.04
N MET A 173 -29.71 -2.22 -20.07
CA MET A 173 -29.98 -3.64 -20.31
C MET A 173 -31.35 -3.82 -20.98
N SER A 174 -31.46 -4.80 -21.90
CA SER A 174 -32.75 -5.19 -22.47
C SER A 174 -33.64 -5.82 -21.39
N ASP A 175 -34.95 -5.72 -21.56
CA ASP A 175 -35.89 -6.28 -20.59
C ASP A 175 -35.78 -7.81 -20.50
N GLU A 176 -35.43 -8.47 -21.60
CA GLU A 176 -35.10 -9.90 -21.63
C GLU A 176 -33.88 -10.22 -20.74
N SER A 177 -32.79 -9.46 -20.90
CA SER A 177 -31.58 -9.65 -20.07
C SER A 177 -31.84 -9.37 -18.58
N LYS A 178 -32.69 -8.39 -18.28
CA LYS A 178 -33.09 -8.10 -16.88
C LYS A 178 -33.86 -9.27 -16.29
N ASN A 179 -34.82 -9.82 -17.03
CA ASN A 179 -35.63 -10.93 -16.56
C ASN A 179 -34.79 -12.19 -16.34
N GLU A 180 -33.88 -12.50 -17.25
CA GLU A 180 -32.93 -13.62 -17.10
C GLU A 180 -32.05 -13.45 -15.86
N LEU A 181 -31.46 -12.27 -15.68
CA LEU A 181 -30.61 -11.96 -14.53
C LEU A 181 -31.37 -12.06 -13.21
N LEU A 182 -32.58 -11.51 -13.14
CA LEU A 182 -33.41 -11.57 -11.94
C LEU A 182 -33.79 -13.01 -11.61
N ASN A 183 -34.20 -13.80 -12.60
CA ASN A 183 -34.54 -15.21 -12.42
C ASN A 183 -33.35 -16.02 -11.93
N GLU A 184 -32.15 -15.80 -12.49
CA GLU A 184 -30.92 -16.46 -12.05
C GLU A 184 -30.57 -16.12 -10.58
N ILE A 185 -30.67 -14.85 -10.20
CA ILE A 185 -30.42 -14.39 -8.82
C ILE A 185 -31.47 -14.97 -7.87
N GLU A 186 -32.74 -14.99 -8.27
CA GLU A 186 -33.85 -15.55 -7.49
C GLU A 186 -33.65 -17.04 -7.20
N ILE A 187 -33.35 -17.84 -8.25
CA ILE A 187 -33.07 -19.27 -8.11
C ILE A 187 -31.89 -19.49 -7.16
N THR A 188 -30.79 -18.77 -7.39
CA THR A 188 -29.58 -18.92 -6.57
C THR A 188 -29.83 -18.52 -5.12
N PHE A 189 -30.58 -17.44 -4.89
CA PHE A 189 -30.96 -16.99 -3.56
C PHE A 189 -31.84 -18.03 -2.85
N GLN A 190 -32.84 -18.58 -3.53
CA GLN A 190 -33.70 -19.64 -3.01
C GLN A 190 -32.91 -20.89 -2.62
N GLU A 191 -31.97 -21.34 -3.46
CA GLU A 191 -31.10 -22.48 -3.16
C GLU A 191 -30.24 -22.23 -1.93
N GLN A 192 -29.73 -21.01 -1.79
CA GLN A 192 -28.84 -20.66 -0.69
C GLN A 192 -29.60 -20.61 0.65
N LEU A 193 -30.86 -20.18 0.65
CA LEU A 193 -31.73 -20.26 1.84
C LEU A 193 -31.99 -21.69 2.30
N GLN A 194 -31.99 -22.68 1.38
CA GLN A 194 -32.19 -24.09 1.73
C GLN A 194 -30.93 -24.75 2.32
N LYS A 195 -29.73 -24.22 2.00
CA LYS A 195 -28.43 -24.73 2.51
C LYS A 195 -28.07 -24.27 3.93
N ARG A 196 -28.96 -23.49 4.57
CA ARG A 196 -28.84 -22.79 5.87
C ARG A 196 -28.21 -23.57 7.03
N ARG A 197 -28.35 -24.90 7.08
CA ARG A 197 -27.95 -25.72 8.25
C ARG A 197 -26.79 -26.70 8.01
N VAL A 198 -26.26 -26.79 6.80
CA VAL A 198 -25.27 -27.84 6.45
C VAL A 198 -24.03 -27.30 5.72
N GLY A 199 -24.09 -26.11 5.11
CA GLY A 199 -23.01 -25.60 4.25
C GLY A 199 -22.65 -24.11 4.39
N GLY A 200 -23.21 -23.40 5.38
CA GLY A 200 -23.01 -21.95 5.57
C GLY A 200 -24.01 -21.09 4.78
N TYR A 201 -24.24 -19.86 5.25
CA TYR A 201 -25.26 -18.94 4.70
C TYR A 201 -24.83 -18.29 3.39
N TYR A 202 -23.55 -18.00 3.19
CA TYR A 202 -23.08 -17.17 2.09
C TYR A 202 -22.40 -17.99 0.99
N LEU A 203 -22.57 -17.56 -0.25
CA LEU A 203 -21.83 -18.10 -1.39
C LEU A 203 -20.35 -17.72 -1.29
N PRO A 204 -19.43 -18.67 -1.50
CA PRO A 204 -18.02 -18.36 -1.60
C PRO A 204 -17.77 -17.52 -2.85
N LYS A 205 -16.80 -16.60 -2.77
CA LYS A 205 -16.37 -15.78 -3.89
C LYS A 205 -15.04 -16.32 -4.42
N PRO A 206 -15.06 -17.21 -5.44
CA PRO A 206 -13.84 -17.81 -5.94
C PRO A 206 -12.97 -16.74 -6.61
N ARG A 207 -11.66 -16.92 -6.56
CA ARG A 207 -10.71 -16.07 -7.28
C ARG A 207 -10.61 -16.48 -8.74
N VAL A 208 -10.15 -15.57 -9.60
CA VAL A 208 -9.94 -15.84 -11.04
C VAL A 208 -9.05 -17.08 -11.23
N ASP A 209 -7.97 -17.20 -10.47
CA ASP A 209 -7.06 -18.35 -10.55
C ASP A 209 -7.75 -19.66 -10.14
N GLU A 210 -8.68 -19.64 -9.20
CA GLU A 210 -9.44 -20.83 -8.78
C GLU A 210 -10.40 -21.29 -9.88
N ILE A 211 -11.10 -20.36 -10.54
CA ILE A 211 -12.00 -20.69 -11.67
C ILE A 211 -11.21 -21.31 -12.82
N ILE A 212 -10.04 -20.74 -13.16
CA ILE A 212 -9.19 -21.28 -14.22
C ILE A 212 -8.65 -22.67 -13.82
N LYS A 213 -8.25 -22.87 -12.55
CA LYS A 213 -7.83 -24.19 -12.06
C LYS A 213 -8.93 -25.23 -12.22
N ASP A 214 -10.15 -24.90 -11.81
CA ASP A 214 -11.30 -25.80 -11.90
C ASP A 214 -11.58 -26.18 -13.36
N PHE A 215 -11.54 -25.21 -14.28
CA PHE A 215 -11.61 -25.47 -15.72
C PHE A 215 -10.52 -26.47 -16.18
N LEU A 216 -9.26 -26.22 -15.83
CA LEU A 216 -8.15 -27.09 -16.25
C LEU A 216 -8.27 -28.51 -15.65
N ILE A 217 -8.76 -28.64 -14.42
CA ILE A 217 -9.01 -29.93 -13.76
C ILE A 217 -10.15 -30.67 -14.46
N GLN A 218 -11.27 -29.99 -14.74
CA GLN A 218 -12.47 -30.60 -15.28
C GLN A 218 -12.28 -31.04 -16.73
N GLU A 219 -11.74 -30.16 -17.58
CA GLU A 219 -11.60 -30.43 -19.02
C GLU A 219 -10.40 -31.35 -19.32
N TYR A 220 -9.24 -31.09 -18.70
CA TYR A 220 -8.01 -31.81 -19.03
C TYR A 220 -7.63 -32.92 -18.05
N LYS A 221 -8.48 -33.17 -17.04
CA LYS A 221 -8.29 -34.19 -15.98
C LYS A 221 -6.96 -34.07 -15.26
N VAL A 222 -6.53 -32.83 -15.01
CA VAL A 222 -5.28 -32.55 -14.31
C VAL A 222 -5.44 -32.79 -12.80
N PRO A 223 -4.47 -33.43 -12.12
CA PRO A 223 -4.48 -33.52 -10.66
C PRO A 223 -4.47 -32.14 -9.99
N LYS A 224 -5.18 -31.99 -8.86
CA LYS A 224 -5.27 -30.72 -8.12
C LYS A 224 -3.90 -30.12 -7.79
N GLU A 225 -2.95 -30.94 -7.36
CA GLU A 225 -1.57 -30.52 -7.06
C GLU A 225 -0.85 -29.92 -8.27
N GLN A 226 -1.17 -30.39 -9.48
CA GLN A 226 -0.59 -29.90 -10.71
C GLN A 226 -1.29 -28.61 -11.17
N ALA A 227 -2.60 -28.50 -10.99
CA ALA A 227 -3.35 -27.26 -11.23
C ALA A 227 -2.92 -26.13 -10.26
N ASP A 228 -2.50 -26.47 -9.04
CA ASP A 228 -1.99 -25.49 -8.06
C ASP A 228 -0.69 -24.79 -8.48
N LYS A 229 -0.03 -25.29 -9.54
CA LYS A 229 1.07 -24.58 -10.20
C LYS A 229 0.57 -23.36 -10.98
N LEU A 230 -0.73 -23.18 -11.22
CA LEU A 230 -1.28 -21.94 -11.75
C LEU A 230 -1.16 -20.86 -10.66
N TYR A 231 -0.25 -19.91 -10.88
CA TYR A 231 -0.02 -18.80 -9.97
C TYR A 231 0.02 -17.49 -10.75
N HIS A 232 -0.56 -16.44 -10.17
CA HIS A 232 -0.37 -15.08 -10.64
C HIS A 232 0.82 -14.49 -9.87
N PRO A 233 1.84 -13.88 -10.50
CA PRO A 233 3.02 -13.38 -9.78
C PRO A 233 2.76 -12.25 -8.77
N SER A 234 1.65 -11.51 -8.95
CA SER A 234 1.17 -10.55 -7.94
C SER A 234 0.33 -11.18 -6.82
N ALA A 235 0.12 -12.50 -6.85
CA ALA A 235 -0.54 -13.20 -5.76
C ALA A 235 0.37 -13.14 -4.52
N ILE A 236 -0.18 -12.64 -3.42
CA ILE A 236 0.51 -12.62 -2.14
C ILE A 236 0.53 -14.05 -1.61
N ASP A 237 1.67 -14.49 -1.07
CA ASP A 237 1.79 -15.79 -0.42
C ASP A 237 0.61 -16.00 0.55
N ALA A 238 -0.18 -17.04 0.29
CA ALA A 238 -1.24 -17.42 1.21
C ALA A 238 -0.61 -17.91 2.52
N TYR A 239 -1.19 -17.52 3.65
CA TYR A 239 -0.87 -18.16 4.91
C TYR A 239 -1.30 -19.63 4.89
N PRO A 240 -0.63 -20.51 5.65
CA PRO A 240 -1.07 -21.89 5.81
C PRO A 240 -2.55 -21.94 6.20
N GLN A 241 -3.32 -22.84 5.56
CA GLN A 241 -4.73 -23.02 5.91
C GLN A 241 -4.87 -23.45 7.39
N SER A 242 -6.00 -23.09 7.99
CA SER A 242 -6.31 -23.43 9.38
C SER A 242 -6.31 -24.95 9.58
N GLN A 243 -5.81 -25.37 10.75
CA GLN A 243 -5.95 -26.73 11.25
C GLN A 243 -6.86 -26.68 12.48
N ASP A 244 -7.82 -27.60 12.57
CA ASP A 244 -8.76 -27.71 13.69
C ASP A 244 -9.54 -26.41 14.00
N ASN A 245 -9.94 -25.65 12.98
CA ASN A 245 -10.61 -24.34 13.12
C ASN A 245 -9.82 -23.30 13.94
N LEU A 246 -8.48 -23.42 14.00
CA LEU A 246 -7.59 -22.46 14.64
C LEU A 246 -6.68 -21.78 13.61
N LEU A 247 -6.26 -20.56 13.91
CA LEU A 247 -5.26 -19.87 13.09
C LEU A 247 -3.93 -20.63 13.11
N GLY A 248 -3.41 -20.89 11.90
CA GLY A 248 -2.10 -21.48 11.65
C GLY A 248 -0.95 -20.57 12.08
N LEU A 249 0.28 -20.94 11.71
CA LEU A 249 1.44 -20.09 11.98
C LEU A 249 1.48 -18.91 11.00
N PRO A 250 1.82 -17.68 11.46
CA PRO A 250 1.81 -16.48 10.63
C PRO A 250 3.07 -16.36 9.75
N PHE A 251 3.56 -17.47 9.19
CA PHE A 251 4.75 -17.47 8.34
C PHE A 251 4.38 -17.36 6.86
N THR A 252 5.01 -16.43 6.17
CA THR A 252 5.02 -16.31 4.70
C THR A 252 6.43 -15.96 4.24
N ASN A 253 6.78 -16.20 2.97
CA ASN A 253 8.08 -15.77 2.44
C ASN A 253 8.16 -14.24 2.29
N SER A 254 7.00 -13.58 2.32
CA SER A 254 6.80 -12.16 2.05
C SER A 254 7.03 -11.23 3.25
N ILE A 255 6.96 -11.71 4.50
CA ILE A 255 7.18 -10.88 5.70
C ILE A 255 8.41 -11.35 6.47
N LYS A 256 9.41 -10.46 6.57
CA LYS A 256 10.61 -10.69 7.39
C LYS A 256 10.78 -9.67 8.52
N ASN A 257 9.87 -8.71 8.67
CA ASN A 257 9.94 -7.69 9.73
C ASN A 257 9.62 -8.33 11.10
N PRO A 258 10.57 -8.37 12.06
CA PRO A 258 10.35 -9.00 13.37
C PRO A 258 9.22 -8.37 14.19
N MET A 259 9.02 -7.06 14.07
CA MET A 259 7.93 -6.35 14.76
C MET A 259 6.57 -6.77 14.21
N ALA A 260 6.46 -6.90 12.88
CA ALA A 260 5.24 -7.37 12.25
C ALA A 260 4.92 -8.82 12.65
N MET A 261 5.93 -9.68 12.65
CA MET A 261 5.79 -11.07 13.08
C MET A 261 5.33 -11.17 14.53
N ARG A 262 5.93 -10.38 15.43
CA ARG A 262 5.52 -10.34 16.84
C ARG A 262 4.05 -9.96 17.00
N THR A 263 3.57 -8.96 16.27
CA THR A 263 2.15 -8.57 16.28
C THR A 263 1.24 -9.69 15.79
N LEU A 264 1.58 -10.36 14.68
CA LEU A 264 0.79 -11.48 14.15
C LEU A 264 0.74 -12.67 15.11
N PHE A 265 1.81 -12.94 15.86
CA PHE A 265 1.82 -13.97 16.91
C PHE A 265 0.91 -13.63 18.09
N TYR A 266 0.89 -12.36 18.54
CA TYR A 266 -0.05 -11.94 19.58
C TYR A 266 -1.50 -11.99 19.09
N LEU A 267 -1.76 -11.58 17.85
CA LEU A 267 -3.07 -11.68 17.22
C LEU A 267 -3.53 -13.15 17.17
N ARG A 268 -2.66 -14.06 16.71
CA ARG A 268 -2.93 -15.51 16.73
C ARG A 268 -3.28 -16.01 18.12
N LYS A 269 -2.50 -15.63 19.13
CA LYS A 269 -2.71 -16.06 20.52
C LYS A 269 -4.10 -15.62 21.00
N LEU A 270 -4.44 -14.35 20.82
CA LEU A 270 -5.74 -13.79 21.22
C LEU A 270 -6.89 -14.51 20.52
N VAL A 271 -6.85 -14.59 19.19
CA VAL A 271 -7.91 -15.19 18.38
C VAL A 271 -8.09 -16.68 18.70
N ASN A 272 -7.00 -17.44 18.81
CA ASN A 272 -7.09 -18.86 19.15
C ASN A 272 -7.58 -19.08 20.59
N SER A 273 -7.28 -18.18 21.53
CA SER A 273 -7.89 -18.22 22.87
C SER A 273 -9.40 -18.00 22.80
N LEU A 274 -9.86 -16.98 22.07
CA LEU A 274 -11.30 -16.69 21.91
C LEU A 274 -12.05 -17.84 21.20
N LEU A 275 -11.44 -18.47 20.20
CA LEU A 275 -12.00 -19.65 19.52
C LEU A 275 -12.09 -20.86 20.48
N LYS A 276 -11.05 -21.12 21.26
CA LYS A 276 -11.03 -22.22 22.25
C LYS A 276 -12.05 -22.00 23.37
N GLU A 277 -12.23 -20.75 23.80
CA GLU A 277 -13.25 -20.34 24.76
C GLU A 277 -14.66 -20.28 24.14
N LYS A 278 -14.81 -20.57 22.85
CA LYS A 278 -16.07 -20.52 22.08
C LYS A 278 -16.76 -19.14 22.14
N LYS A 279 -15.98 -18.07 22.31
CA LYS A 279 -16.47 -16.68 22.28
C LYS A 279 -16.64 -16.16 20.85
N ILE A 280 -15.91 -16.76 19.90
CA ILE A 280 -15.99 -16.49 18.47
C ILE A 280 -15.95 -17.82 17.70
N ALA A 281 -16.35 -17.79 16.44
CA ALA A 281 -16.36 -18.92 15.52
C ALA A 281 -15.88 -18.49 14.11
N PRO A 282 -15.53 -19.40 13.19
CA PRO A 282 -14.99 -19.05 11.88
C PRO A 282 -15.89 -18.16 10.99
N ASP A 283 -17.20 -18.13 11.26
CA ASP A 283 -18.20 -17.28 10.61
C ASP A 283 -18.37 -15.89 11.28
N THR A 284 -17.67 -15.65 12.39
CA THR A 284 -17.68 -14.36 13.10
C THR A 284 -17.13 -13.25 12.21
N GLU A 285 -17.80 -12.09 12.21
CA GLU A 285 -17.29 -10.88 11.56
C GLU A 285 -16.10 -10.31 12.33
N ILE A 286 -14.97 -10.15 11.64
CA ILE A 286 -13.77 -9.53 12.17
C ILE A 286 -13.56 -8.16 11.51
N ILE A 287 -13.44 -7.11 12.31
CA ILE A 287 -13.16 -5.76 11.83
C ILE A 287 -11.74 -5.36 12.26
N ILE A 288 -10.92 -4.92 11.31
CA ILE A 288 -9.54 -4.51 11.55
C ILE A 288 -9.39 -3.02 11.22
N GLU A 289 -8.87 -2.24 12.16
CA GLU A 289 -8.55 -0.83 11.90
C GLU A 289 -7.30 -0.71 10.99
N LEU A 290 -7.43 0.08 9.92
CA LEU A 290 -6.31 0.47 9.09
C LEU A 290 -5.44 1.51 9.80
N ALA A 291 -4.17 1.19 9.97
CA ALA A 291 -3.20 2.13 10.53
C ALA A 291 -2.88 3.32 9.62
N ARG A 292 -3.35 3.28 8.37
CA ARG A 292 -3.27 4.39 7.41
C ARG A 292 -4.62 4.65 6.79
N GLU A 293 -4.96 5.92 6.63
CA GLU A 293 -6.07 6.34 5.81
C GLU A 293 -5.80 5.99 4.33
N LEU A 294 -6.82 5.47 3.64
CA LEU A 294 -6.81 5.39 2.18
C LEU A 294 -6.88 6.82 1.62
N ASN A 295 -5.86 7.24 0.88
CA ASN A 295 -5.88 8.53 0.19
C ASN A 295 -7.03 8.57 -0.82
N ASP A 296 -7.83 9.63 -0.79
CA ASP A 296 -8.85 9.89 -1.81
C ASP A 296 -8.21 10.11 -3.20
N LYS A 297 -9.03 10.13 -4.25
CA LYS A 297 -8.56 10.25 -5.64
C LYS A 297 -7.76 11.54 -5.86
N ASN A 298 -8.24 12.68 -5.34
CA ASN A 298 -7.60 13.97 -5.53
C ASN A 298 -6.24 14.02 -4.81
N LYS A 299 -6.17 13.50 -3.58
CA LYS A 299 -4.91 13.36 -2.83
C LYS A 299 -3.92 12.41 -3.49
N ARG A 300 -4.38 11.29 -4.07
CA ARG A 300 -3.52 10.38 -4.85
C ARG A 300 -2.88 11.08 -6.06
N LEU A 301 -3.69 11.79 -6.85
CA LEU A 301 -3.19 12.53 -8.01
C LEU A 301 -2.25 13.68 -7.60
N ALA A 302 -2.49 14.31 -6.45
CA ALA A 302 -1.59 15.32 -5.92
C ALA A 302 -0.23 14.73 -5.49
N ILE A 303 -0.23 13.56 -4.85
CA ILE A 303 1.00 12.83 -4.48
C ILE A 303 1.78 12.41 -5.72
N GLU A 304 1.11 11.85 -6.72
CA GLU A 304 1.72 11.45 -7.98
C GLU A 304 2.38 12.64 -8.69
N ARG A 305 1.66 13.77 -8.78
CA ARG A 305 2.19 15.01 -9.32
C ARG A 305 3.43 15.48 -8.56
N TRP A 306 3.36 15.51 -7.23
CA TRP A 306 4.49 15.90 -6.37
C TRP A 306 5.71 15.01 -6.60
N GLN A 307 5.53 13.68 -6.66
CA GLN A 307 6.62 12.73 -6.91
C GLN A 307 7.26 12.94 -8.28
N ARG A 308 6.43 13.09 -9.33
CA ARG A 308 6.90 13.32 -10.70
C ARG A 308 7.68 14.63 -10.82
N GLU A 309 7.21 15.71 -10.19
CA GLU A 309 7.91 17.00 -10.20
C GLU A 309 9.26 16.92 -9.47
N ARG A 310 9.31 16.25 -8.30
CA ARG A 310 10.57 16.02 -7.58
C ARG A 310 11.53 15.11 -8.36
N GLU A 311 11.04 14.11 -9.09
CA GLU A 311 11.86 13.26 -9.97
C GLU A 311 12.44 14.07 -11.13
N ASN A 312 11.65 14.93 -11.76
CA ASN A 312 12.10 15.83 -12.83
C ASN A 312 13.16 16.83 -12.33
N GLU A 313 12.97 17.41 -11.14
CA GLU A 313 13.99 18.26 -10.50
C GLU A 313 15.29 17.47 -10.25
N ASN A 314 15.21 16.27 -9.69
CA ASN A 314 16.37 15.41 -9.44
C ASN A 314 17.12 15.07 -10.73
N LYS A 315 16.39 14.82 -11.82
CA LYS A 315 16.99 14.62 -13.15
C LYS A 315 17.77 15.86 -13.60
N LYS A 316 17.19 17.05 -13.50
CA LYS A 316 17.88 18.32 -13.83
C LYS A 316 19.12 18.54 -12.98
N TYR A 317 19.04 18.26 -11.67
CA TYR A 317 20.20 18.37 -10.78
C TYR A 317 21.29 17.37 -11.16
N ARG A 318 20.91 16.14 -11.52
CA ARG A 318 21.84 15.13 -12.02
C ARG A 318 22.54 15.58 -13.30
N GLU A 319 21.79 16.10 -14.28
CA GLU A 319 22.36 16.60 -15.55
C GLU A 319 23.43 17.67 -15.30
N LYS A 320 23.15 18.64 -14.41
CA LYS A 320 24.13 19.66 -14.01
C LYS A 320 25.35 19.08 -13.31
N LEU A 321 25.15 18.11 -12.41
CA LEU A 321 26.24 17.42 -11.72
C LEU A 321 27.09 16.59 -12.69
N GLU A 322 26.48 15.92 -13.67
CA GLU A 322 27.17 15.12 -14.68
C GLU A 322 28.01 16.00 -15.60
N GLU A 323 27.54 17.21 -15.93
CA GLU A 323 28.34 18.20 -16.66
C GLU A 323 29.61 18.57 -15.90
N PHE A 324 29.50 18.85 -14.59
CA PHE A 324 30.66 19.12 -13.75
C PHE A 324 31.58 17.90 -13.56
N ALA A 325 30.97 16.71 -13.44
CA ALA A 325 31.68 15.45 -13.23
C ALA A 325 32.61 15.10 -14.40
N LYS A 326 32.29 15.52 -15.63
CA LYS A 326 33.17 15.37 -16.81
C LYS A 326 34.52 16.05 -16.63
N TYR A 327 34.56 17.23 -15.99
CA TYR A 327 35.81 17.97 -15.77
C TYR A 327 36.66 17.38 -14.64
N THR A 328 36.03 16.66 -13.70
CA THR A 328 36.66 16.10 -12.50
C THR A 328 36.85 14.59 -12.56
N ASN A 329 36.52 13.96 -13.69
CA ASN A 329 36.49 12.51 -13.92
C ASN A 329 35.82 11.74 -12.77
N SER A 330 34.78 12.33 -12.19
CA SER A 330 34.05 11.80 -11.02
C SER A 330 32.74 11.14 -11.46
N LYS A 331 32.15 10.32 -10.60
CA LYS A 331 30.84 9.69 -10.85
C LYS A 331 29.77 10.31 -9.95
N VAL A 332 28.62 10.65 -10.52
CA VAL A 332 27.48 11.22 -9.79
C VAL A 332 26.68 10.11 -9.11
N THR A 333 26.42 10.27 -7.81
CA THR A 333 25.59 9.35 -7.02
C THR A 333 24.23 9.96 -6.66
N GLU A 334 23.29 9.12 -6.19
CA GLU A 334 22.00 9.61 -5.65
C GLU A 334 22.18 10.54 -4.44
N ALA A 335 23.22 10.31 -3.63
CA ALA A 335 23.54 11.18 -2.50
C ALA A 335 23.94 12.58 -2.99
N ASP A 336 24.66 12.69 -4.10
CA ASP A 336 25.09 13.97 -4.67
C ASP A 336 23.89 14.77 -5.20
N VAL A 337 22.92 14.09 -5.82
CA VAL A 337 21.66 14.72 -6.25
C VAL A 337 20.89 15.29 -5.04
N VAL A 338 20.84 14.55 -3.93
CA VAL A 338 20.26 15.03 -2.67
C VAL A 338 21.04 16.22 -2.12
N LYS A 339 22.37 16.19 -2.13
CA LYS A 339 23.21 17.33 -1.70
C LYS A 339 22.94 18.56 -2.56
N TYR A 340 22.89 18.42 -3.88
CA TYR A 340 22.59 19.54 -4.79
C TYR A 340 21.22 20.15 -4.50
N ARG A 341 20.20 19.32 -4.29
CA ARG A 341 18.87 19.77 -3.86
C ARG A 341 18.93 20.59 -2.56
N LEU A 342 19.60 20.07 -1.54
CA LEU A 342 19.74 20.76 -0.26
C LEU A 342 20.53 22.08 -0.40
N CYS A 343 21.51 22.14 -1.30
CA CYS A 343 22.26 23.34 -1.64
C CYS A 343 21.37 24.44 -2.22
N GLU A 344 20.54 24.09 -3.22
CA GLU A 344 19.56 25.00 -3.82
C GLU A 344 18.51 25.46 -2.80
N GLU A 345 17.98 24.53 -1.98
CA GLU A 345 17.03 24.84 -0.91
C GLU A 345 17.60 25.82 0.12
N GLN A 346 18.94 25.81 0.32
CA GLN A 346 19.65 26.70 1.23
C GLN A 346 20.24 27.95 0.58
N LYS A 347 19.88 28.23 -0.69
CA LYS A 347 20.43 29.35 -1.48
C LYS A 347 21.97 29.41 -1.40
N ASN A 348 22.60 28.25 -1.54
CA ASN A 348 24.06 28.11 -1.61
C ASN A 348 24.79 28.57 -0.34
N LYS A 349 24.16 28.45 0.84
CA LYS A 349 24.75 28.90 2.11
C LYS A 349 24.57 27.88 3.25
N CYS A 350 25.61 27.67 4.04
CA CYS A 350 25.51 26.86 5.25
C CYS A 350 24.72 27.63 6.32
N PHE A 351 23.64 27.02 6.82
CA PHE A 351 22.73 27.70 7.75
C PHE A 351 23.35 27.98 9.12
N TYR A 352 24.35 27.20 9.52
CA TYR A 352 25.02 27.36 10.80
C TYR A 352 26.22 28.31 10.72
N THR A 353 27.04 28.21 9.68
CA THR A 353 28.34 28.93 9.60
C THR A 353 28.32 30.13 8.65
N ASN A 354 27.25 30.33 7.88
CA ASN A 354 27.13 31.30 6.78
C ASN A 354 28.16 31.14 5.65
N LYS A 355 28.98 30.09 5.64
CA LYS A 355 29.89 29.82 4.55
C LYS A 355 29.13 29.54 3.26
N GLN A 356 29.67 30.06 2.16
CA GLN A 356 29.10 29.84 0.82
C GLN A 356 29.34 28.39 0.38
N ILE A 357 28.27 27.74 -0.05
CA ILE A 357 28.28 26.39 -0.62
C ILE A 357 28.31 26.53 -2.13
N SER A 358 29.32 25.98 -2.78
CA SER A 358 29.29 25.80 -4.24
C SER A 358 28.67 24.45 -4.53
N CYS A 359 27.44 24.42 -5.08
CA CYS A 359 26.74 23.16 -5.35
C CYS A 359 27.48 22.26 -6.35
N GLU A 360 28.28 22.87 -7.24
CA GLU A 360 29.11 22.19 -8.23
C GLU A 360 30.29 21.47 -7.59
N LYS A 361 30.89 22.06 -6.54
CA LYS A 361 32.03 21.49 -5.79
C LYS A 361 31.62 20.49 -4.70
N LEU A 362 30.37 20.02 -4.70
CA LEU A 362 29.91 18.96 -3.81
C LEU A 362 30.41 17.56 -4.25
N LEU A 363 30.93 17.45 -5.48
CA LEU A 363 31.53 16.25 -6.05
C LEU A 363 33.02 16.14 -5.69
N GLY A 364 33.47 14.93 -5.35
CA GLY A 364 34.87 14.61 -5.08
C GLY A 364 35.08 13.74 -3.83
N SER A 365 36.33 13.34 -3.58
CA SER A 365 36.71 12.42 -2.49
C SER A 365 36.69 13.08 -1.10
N ASN A 366 36.78 14.41 -1.00
CA ASN A 366 36.67 15.12 0.26
C ASN A 366 35.90 16.45 0.15
N PRO A 367 34.56 16.42 0.00
CA PRO A 367 33.77 17.65 -0.06
C PRO A 367 33.80 18.39 1.28
N GLU A 368 33.88 19.73 1.25
CA GLU A 368 33.86 20.60 2.45
C GLU A 368 32.51 20.54 3.19
N PHE A 369 31.43 20.32 2.43
CA PHE A 369 30.06 20.23 2.92
C PHE A 369 29.51 18.81 2.80
N ASP A 370 28.69 18.42 3.76
CA ASP A 370 28.03 17.12 3.76
C ASP A 370 26.60 17.20 4.30
N ILE A 371 25.84 16.11 4.12
CA ILE A 371 24.49 15.99 4.64
C ILE A 371 24.55 15.96 6.17
N GLU A 372 23.83 16.88 6.78
CA GLU A 372 23.64 17.05 8.21
C GLU A 372 22.18 16.75 8.57
N HIS A 373 21.97 16.05 9.69
CA HIS A 373 20.62 15.78 10.21
C HIS A 373 20.27 16.81 11.28
N THR A 374 19.37 17.75 10.94
CA THR A 374 19.00 18.87 11.81
C THR A 374 18.61 18.38 13.21
N PHE A 375 17.73 17.37 13.27
CA PHE A 375 17.61 16.51 14.45
C PHE A 375 18.51 15.30 14.35
N PRO A 376 19.36 15.02 15.37
CA PRO A 376 20.22 13.85 15.39
C PRO A 376 19.44 12.56 15.11
N ARG A 377 19.86 11.82 14.08
CA ARG A 377 19.21 10.56 13.68
C ARG A 377 19.18 9.52 14.81
N SER A 378 20.19 9.52 15.68
CA SER A 378 20.28 8.69 16.88
C SER A 378 19.15 8.92 17.89
N LYS A 379 18.55 10.13 17.89
CA LYS A 379 17.45 10.52 18.80
C LYS A 379 16.10 10.53 18.09
N SER A 380 16.03 11.01 16.85
CA SER A 380 14.76 11.17 16.10
C SER A 380 14.37 9.95 15.28
N PHE A 381 15.32 9.08 14.93
CA PHE A 381 15.16 7.99 13.94
C PHE A 381 14.66 8.47 12.57
N ASP A 382 14.77 9.77 12.28
CA ASP A 382 14.23 10.38 11.08
C ASP A 382 15.32 10.59 10.03
N ASN A 383 15.22 9.87 8.92
CA ASN A 383 16.10 10.02 7.76
C ASN A 383 15.41 10.72 6.57
N SER A 384 14.24 11.33 6.79
CA SER A 384 13.52 12.06 5.77
C SER A 384 14.32 13.25 5.27
N LEU A 385 14.03 13.68 4.05
CA LEU A 385 14.65 14.86 3.44
C LEU A 385 14.35 16.14 4.24
N ALA A 386 13.21 16.21 4.91
CA ALA A 386 12.85 17.35 5.78
C ALA A 386 13.73 17.44 7.03
N ASN A 387 14.43 16.36 7.42
CA ASN A 387 15.43 16.36 8.48
C ASN A 387 16.86 16.59 7.97
N LYS A 388 17.05 16.85 6.68
CA LYS A 388 18.38 16.98 6.07
C LYS A 388 18.65 18.42 5.65
N THR A 389 19.88 18.83 5.88
CA THR A 389 20.49 20.10 5.46
C THR A 389 21.94 19.84 5.06
N LEU A 390 22.59 20.81 4.41
CA LEU A 390 24.03 20.85 4.19
C LEU A 390 24.68 21.71 5.26
N ALA A 391 25.75 21.16 5.84
CA ALA A 391 26.63 21.86 6.74
C ALA A 391 28.09 21.51 6.45
N ASP A 392 29.02 22.34 6.89
CA ASP A 392 30.44 22.03 6.88
C ASP A 392 30.69 20.71 7.61
N LYS A 393 31.56 19.85 7.09
CA LYS A 393 31.95 18.61 7.78
C LYS A 393 32.50 18.88 9.18
N ALA A 394 33.33 19.90 9.32
CA ALA A 394 33.88 20.32 10.62
C ALA A 394 32.76 20.75 11.59
N PHE A 395 31.77 21.51 11.11
CA PHE A 395 30.64 21.92 11.94
C PHE A 395 29.72 20.73 12.29
N ASN A 396 29.51 19.79 11.37
CA ASN A 396 28.68 18.62 11.63
C ASN A 396 29.25 17.79 12.80
N GLN A 397 30.58 17.69 12.91
CA GLN A 397 31.26 17.10 14.06
C GLN A 397 31.04 17.91 15.35
N ILE A 398 31.13 19.25 15.27
CA ILE A 398 30.84 20.14 16.40
C ILE A 398 29.40 19.94 16.88
N LYS A 399 28.41 19.97 15.99
CA LYS A 399 27.00 19.79 16.36
C LYS A 399 26.77 18.44 17.06
N GLY A 400 27.31 17.37 16.51
CA GLY A 400 27.20 16.02 17.10
C GLY A 400 25.74 15.62 17.33
N ASN A 401 25.44 15.09 18.52
CA ASN A 401 24.09 14.65 18.90
C ASN A 401 23.20 15.76 19.50
N ARG A 402 23.50 17.04 19.20
CA ARG A 402 22.71 18.18 19.67
C ARG A 402 21.66 18.63 18.66
N ILE A 403 20.54 19.16 19.14
CA ILE A 403 19.55 19.88 18.31
C ILE A 403 19.98 21.35 18.12
N PRO A 404 19.45 22.09 17.14
CA PRO A 404 19.91 23.45 16.86
C PRO A 404 19.77 24.42 18.04
N GLN A 405 18.72 24.26 18.87
CA GLN A 405 18.50 25.10 20.06
C GLN A 405 19.48 24.83 21.22
N GLU A 406 20.27 23.75 21.16
CA GLU A 406 21.33 23.44 22.14
C GLU A 406 22.70 24.01 21.72
N LEU A 407 22.78 24.68 20.56
CA LEU A 407 24.01 25.26 20.05
C LEU A 407 24.33 26.63 20.67
N GLU A 408 25.56 27.10 20.45
CA GLU A 408 25.98 28.45 20.82
C GLU A 408 25.20 29.53 20.07
N GLU A 409 25.11 30.71 20.68
CA GLU A 409 24.26 31.80 20.22
C GLU A 409 24.63 32.30 18.81
N VAL A 410 25.91 32.23 18.44
CA VAL A 410 26.37 32.59 17.09
C VAL A 410 25.69 31.72 16.03
N TYR A 411 25.64 30.40 16.25
CA TYR A 411 24.98 29.47 15.31
C TYR A 411 23.47 29.66 15.29
N LYS A 412 22.86 29.94 16.45
CA LYS A 412 21.43 30.26 16.58
C LYS A 412 21.03 31.48 15.77
N ASN A 413 21.79 32.56 15.91
CA ASN A 413 21.55 33.79 15.15
C ASN A 413 21.68 33.55 13.64
N ASN A 414 22.69 32.77 13.22
CA ASN A 414 22.88 32.43 11.81
C ASN A 414 21.68 31.66 11.24
N PHE A 415 21.30 30.53 11.84
CA PHE A 415 20.20 29.75 11.26
C PHE A 415 18.86 30.49 11.37
N LYS A 416 18.64 31.30 12.42
CA LYS A 416 17.41 32.10 12.57
C LYS A 416 17.23 33.10 11.42
N ILE A 417 18.32 33.70 10.94
CA ILE A 417 18.30 34.57 9.76
C ILE A 417 18.07 33.75 8.49
N ASN A 418 18.79 32.63 8.35
CA ASN A 418 18.79 31.83 7.13
C ASN A 418 17.47 31.06 6.90
N ILE A 419 16.74 30.68 7.95
CA ILE A 419 15.43 30.02 7.81
C ILE A 419 14.29 30.99 7.45
N LYS A 420 14.52 32.31 7.50
CA LYS A 420 13.48 33.31 7.22
C LYS A 420 12.90 33.16 5.81
N ASP A 421 13.74 32.82 4.83
CA ASP A 421 13.28 32.51 3.47
C ASP A 421 12.32 31.31 3.42
N TRP A 422 12.52 30.33 4.31
CA TRP A 422 11.62 29.18 4.43
C TRP A 422 10.33 29.54 5.17
N GLU A 423 10.40 30.45 6.15
CA GLU A 423 9.21 31.02 6.82
C GLU A 423 8.35 31.83 5.84
N GLU A 424 8.95 32.70 5.05
CA GLU A 424 8.24 33.46 3.99
C GLU A 424 7.59 32.50 2.97
N LYS A 425 8.29 31.43 2.59
CA LYS A 425 7.73 30.40 1.72
C LYS A 425 6.55 29.65 2.37
N ILE A 426 6.59 29.41 3.68
CA ILE A 426 5.47 28.81 4.42
C ILE A 426 4.25 29.74 4.35
N ASP A 427 4.43 31.03 4.61
CA ASP A 427 3.35 32.03 4.58
C ASP A 427 2.69 32.09 3.19
N GLU A 428 3.48 32.13 2.12
CA GLU A 428 2.96 32.08 0.74
C GLU A 428 2.13 30.82 0.46
N LEU A 429 2.61 29.66 0.94
CA LEU A 429 1.93 28.38 0.73
C LEU A 429 0.62 28.31 1.52
N GLU A 430 0.59 28.86 2.73
CA GLU A 430 -0.63 28.99 3.53
C GLU A 430 -1.67 29.87 2.83
N GLU A 431 -1.24 31.03 2.31
CA GLU A 431 -2.12 31.91 1.54
C GLU A 431 -2.70 31.20 0.30
N LYS A 432 -1.84 30.54 -0.49
CA LYS A 432 -2.28 29.76 -1.66
C LYS A 432 -3.26 28.65 -1.26
N ILE A 433 -3.07 27.99 -0.12
CA ILE A 433 -3.99 26.97 0.38
C ILE A 433 -5.34 27.58 0.75
N GLU A 434 -5.39 28.74 1.40
CA GLU A 434 -6.63 29.45 1.70
C GLU A 434 -7.37 29.88 0.42
N GLN A 435 -6.63 30.37 -0.59
CA GLN A 435 -7.18 30.66 -1.91
C GLN A 435 -7.81 29.40 -2.55
N GLN A 436 -7.12 28.25 -2.51
CA GLN A 436 -7.69 27.00 -3.03
C GLN A 436 -8.91 26.52 -2.23
N LYS A 437 -8.95 26.74 -0.90
CA LYS A 437 -10.16 26.48 -0.09
C LYS A 437 -11.32 27.34 -0.57
N TYR A 438 -11.09 28.63 -0.81
CA TYR A 438 -12.11 29.53 -1.37
C TYR A 438 -12.58 29.05 -2.74
N PHE A 439 -11.67 28.78 -3.69
CA PHE A 439 -12.01 28.29 -5.03
C PHE A 439 -12.81 26.99 -5.00
N SER A 440 -12.46 26.05 -4.12
CA SER A 440 -13.23 24.82 -3.96
C SER A 440 -14.66 25.04 -3.46
N LYS A 441 -14.92 26.12 -2.72
CA LYS A 441 -16.25 26.47 -2.19
C LYS A 441 -17.12 27.20 -3.22
N VAL A 442 -16.52 27.97 -4.13
CA VAL A 442 -17.24 28.80 -5.13
C VAL A 442 -17.27 28.16 -6.52
N ALA A 443 -16.64 27.01 -6.71
CA ALA A 443 -16.63 26.27 -7.97
C ALA A 443 -18.05 25.96 -8.47
N SER A 444 -18.30 26.21 -9.76
CA SER A 444 -19.60 25.94 -10.38
C SER A 444 -19.71 24.53 -10.97
N THR A 445 -18.58 23.84 -11.16
CA THR A 445 -18.56 22.45 -11.63
C THR A 445 -17.76 21.52 -10.72
N VAL A 446 -18.05 20.22 -10.80
CA VAL A 446 -17.35 19.18 -10.04
C VAL A 446 -15.88 19.11 -10.43
N GLU A 447 -15.54 19.34 -11.71
CA GLU A 447 -14.17 19.36 -12.22
C GLU A 447 -13.37 20.52 -11.63
N GLN A 448 -13.95 21.72 -11.59
CA GLN A 448 -13.32 22.89 -10.98
C GLN A 448 -13.09 22.67 -9.47
N LYS A 449 -14.10 22.14 -8.77
CA LYS A 449 -14.00 21.79 -7.34
C LYS A 449 -12.88 20.78 -7.11
N ASN A 450 -12.83 19.70 -7.89
CA ASN A 450 -11.81 18.66 -7.79
C ASN A 450 -10.40 19.20 -8.07
N ARG A 451 -10.24 20.07 -9.08
CA ARG A 451 -8.96 20.71 -9.40
C ARG A 451 -8.46 21.57 -8.24
N ALA A 452 -9.32 22.37 -7.63
CA ALA A 452 -8.96 23.18 -6.46
C ALA A 452 -8.59 22.31 -5.25
N ILE A 453 -9.34 21.23 -5.00
CA ILE A 453 -9.04 20.26 -3.93
C ILE A 453 -7.69 19.57 -4.17
N GLN A 454 -7.43 19.11 -5.40
CA GLN A 454 -6.17 18.49 -5.78
C GLN A 454 -4.99 19.47 -5.61
N GLN A 455 -5.14 20.71 -6.08
CA GLN A 455 -4.12 21.74 -5.93
C GLN A 455 -3.86 22.06 -4.45
N ARG A 456 -4.91 22.11 -3.62
CA ARG A 456 -4.79 22.27 -2.17
C ARG A 456 -3.98 21.13 -1.54
N HIS A 457 -4.26 19.88 -1.91
CA HIS A 457 -3.48 18.73 -1.40
C HIS A 457 -2.01 18.80 -1.84
N TYR A 458 -1.75 19.19 -3.09
CA TYR A 458 -0.39 19.39 -3.59
C TYR A 458 0.37 20.44 -2.77
N LEU A 459 -0.23 21.63 -2.60
CA LEU A 459 0.36 22.72 -1.80
C LEU A 459 0.58 22.30 -0.35
N LYS A 460 -0.32 21.48 0.19
CA LYS A 460 -0.21 20.97 1.57
C LYS A 460 1.00 20.06 1.75
N LEU A 461 1.34 19.21 0.76
CA LEU A 461 2.55 18.38 0.79
C LEU A 461 3.81 19.26 0.84
N GLU A 462 3.84 20.33 0.04
CA GLU A 462 4.95 21.29 0.05
C GLU A 462 5.03 22.05 1.37
N LEU A 463 3.89 22.57 1.86
CA LEU A 463 3.80 23.27 3.14
C LEU A 463 4.32 22.40 4.28
N ASP A 464 3.86 21.15 4.34
CA ASP A 464 4.26 20.21 5.39
C ASP A 464 5.77 19.95 5.32
N TYR A 465 6.37 19.84 4.13
CA TYR A 465 7.83 19.72 3.98
C TYR A 465 8.60 20.91 4.58
N TRP A 466 8.20 22.14 4.26
CA TRP A 466 8.88 23.34 4.75
C TRP A 466 8.64 23.60 6.24
N LYS A 467 7.40 23.44 6.72
CA LYS A 467 7.08 23.52 8.15
C LYS A 467 7.91 22.54 8.97
N GLN A 468 8.09 21.33 8.45
CA GLN A 468 8.90 20.30 9.08
C GLN A 468 10.38 20.74 9.16
N LYS A 469 10.96 21.31 8.11
CA LYS A 469 12.32 21.86 8.15
C LYS A 469 12.46 22.96 9.20
N VAL A 470 11.62 24.00 9.15
CA VAL A 470 11.66 25.12 10.10
C VAL A 470 11.47 24.65 11.54
N TYR A 471 10.51 23.76 11.78
CA TYR A 471 10.25 23.17 13.10
C TYR A 471 11.51 22.52 13.71
N ARG A 472 12.33 21.82 12.93
CA ARG A 472 13.54 21.17 13.45
C ARG A 472 14.63 22.18 13.85
N PHE A 473 14.64 23.37 13.26
CA PHE A 473 15.51 24.46 13.68
C PHE A 473 15.01 25.16 14.95
N THR A 474 13.68 25.28 15.13
CA THR A 474 13.09 26.07 16.20
C THR A 474 12.69 25.27 17.45
N ALA A 475 12.51 23.95 17.32
CA ALA A 475 12.14 23.09 18.43
C ALA A 475 13.21 23.02 19.51
N THR A 476 12.78 23.06 20.76
CA THR A 476 13.62 22.92 21.97
C THR A 476 13.78 21.48 22.43
N GLU A 477 12.97 20.56 21.89
CA GLU A 477 13.02 19.13 22.20
C GLU A 477 12.51 18.26 21.03
N ILE A 478 12.92 17.00 20.99
CA ILE A 478 12.44 16.01 20.02
C ILE A 478 11.22 15.30 20.61
N LYS A 479 10.03 15.58 20.07
CA LYS A 479 8.79 14.92 20.53
C LYS A 479 8.76 13.43 20.14
N PRO A 480 8.24 12.52 21.00
CA PRO A 480 8.17 11.08 20.72
C PRO A 480 7.41 10.70 19.44
N ASN A 481 6.48 11.54 18.97
CA ASN A 481 5.62 11.30 17.80
C ASN A 481 6.34 11.42 16.44
N PHE A 482 7.65 11.64 16.41
CA PHE A 482 8.42 11.89 15.18
C PHE A 482 8.86 10.62 14.42
N LYS A 483 8.44 9.43 14.87
CA LYS A 483 8.86 8.14 14.31
C LYS A 483 8.09 7.78 13.04
N ASN A 484 8.39 8.45 11.93
CA ASN A 484 7.81 8.16 10.60
C ASN A 484 8.00 6.69 10.16
N SER A 485 9.03 5.99 10.66
CA SER A 485 9.27 4.57 10.38
C SER A 485 8.15 3.67 10.92
N GLN A 486 7.61 3.96 12.10
CA GLN A 486 6.57 3.15 12.72
C GLN A 486 5.27 3.15 11.89
N LEU A 487 4.91 4.27 11.26
CA LEU A 487 3.70 4.37 10.43
C LEU A 487 3.79 3.55 9.13
N VAL A 488 5.00 3.30 8.60
CA VAL A 488 5.21 2.40 7.44
C VAL A 488 5.02 0.95 7.88
N ASP A 489 5.61 0.59 9.01
CA ASP A 489 5.49 -0.74 9.58
C ASP A 489 4.04 -1.08 9.93
N THR A 490 3.27 -0.16 10.52
CA THR A 490 1.86 -0.45 10.89
C THR A 490 0.95 -0.67 9.68
N GLY A 491 1.18 0.03 8.56
CA GLY A 491 0.40 -0.19 7.33
C GLY A 491 0.67 -1.56 6.70
N ILE A 492 1.92 -2.02 6.74
CA ILE A 492 2.31 -3.38 6.32
C ILE A 492 1.65 -4.41 7.24
N ILE A 493 1.72 -4.20 8.57
CA ILE A 493 1.13 -5.08 9.58
C ILE A 493 -0.37 -5.26 9.36
N THR A 494 -1.14 -4.19 9.16
CA THR A 494 -2.58 -4.31 8.91
C THR A 494 -2.88 -5.17 7.68
N LYS A 495 -2.24 -4.90 6.53
CA LYS A 495 -2.47 -5.65 5.28
C LYS A 495 -2.24 -7.15 5.48
N TYR A 496 -1.16 -7.50 6.15
CA TYR A 496 -0.81 -8.89 6.39
C TYR A 496 -1.62 -9.54 7.51
N SER A 497 -2.15 -8.76 8.46
CA SER A 497 -3.07 -9.25 9.50
C SER A 497 -4.44 -9.57 8.90
N GLU A 498 -4.93 -8.77 7.96
CA GLU A 498 -6.15 -9.04 7.20
C GLU A 498 -6.04 -10.37 6.43
N LEU A 499 -4.95 -10.55 5.67
CA LEU A 499 -4.69 -11.80 4.95
C LEU A 499 -4.56 -13.00 5.88
N PHE A 500 -3.91 -12.82 7.04
CA PHE A 500 -3.76 -13.88 8.03
C PHE A 500 -5.11 -14.29 8.62
N LEU A 501 -5.97 -13.33 8.96
CA LEU A 501 -7.31 -13.61 9.47
C LEU A 501 -8.20 -14.27 8.40
N LYS A 502 -8.08 -13.86 7.13
CA LYS A 502 -8.79 -14.47 6.00
C LYS A 502 -8.41 -15.93 5.74
N SER A 503 -7.32 -16.44 6.33
CA SER A 503 -6.99 -17.88 6.29
C SER A 503 -7.96 -18.75 7.09
N LEU A 504 -8.76 -18.16 7.99
CA LEU A 504 -9.75 -18.85 8.82
C LEU A 504 -11.14 -18.21 8.73
N PHE A 505 -11.23 -16.88 8.80
CA PHE A 505 -12.51 -16.16 8.85
C PHE A 505 -12.97 -15.78 7.44
N GLN A 506 -14.24 -16.04 7.15
CA GLN A 506 -14.84 -15.66 5.87
C GLN A 506 -15.12 -14.15 5.79
N ARG A 507 -15.33 -13.51 6.95
CA ARG A 507 -15.78 -12.11 7.07
C ARG A 507 -14.74 -11.26 7.78
N VAL A 508 -13.78 -10.75 7.02
CA VAL A 508 -12.76 -9.84 7.54
C VAL A 508 -12.84 -8.52 6.79
N PHE A 509 -13.11 -7.43 7.53
CA PHE A 509 -13.32 -6.10 6.96
C PHE A 509 -12.32 -5.08 7.49
N PRO A 510 -11.63 -4.34 6.61
CA PRO A 510 -10.83 -3.20 7.04
C PRO A 510 -11.74 -1.98 7.32
N ALA A 511 -11.38 -1.20 8.33
CA ALA A 511 -12.06 0.04 8.68
C ALA A 511 -11.08 1.22 8.79
N LYS A 512 -11.52 2.43 8.45
CA LYS A 512 -10.69 3.64 8.52
C LYS A 512 -10.68 4.20 9.95
N GLY A 513 -9.51 4.44 10.53
CA GLY A 513 -9.39 4.97 11.89
C GLY A 513 -9.98 6.37 12.11
N THR A 514 -10.10 7.19 11.06
CA THR A 514 -10.80 8.49 11.13
C THR A 514 -12.27 8.35 11.48
N MET A 515 -12.94 7.35 10.92
CA MET A 515 -14.35 7.11 11.21
C MET A 515 -14.54 6.76 12.69
N VAL A 516 -13.66 5.92 13.24
CA VAL A 516 -13.68 5.55 14.68
C VAL A 516 -13.52 6.79 15.54
N ALA A 517 -12.61 7.70 15.19
CA ALA A 517 -12.40 8.93 15.95
C ALA A 517 -13.64 9.85 15.97
N ASP A 518 -14.32 10.00 14.83
CA ASP A 518 -15.54 10.81 14.72
C ASP A 518 -16.73 10.18 15.46
N VAL A 519 -16.93 8.85 15.35
CA VAL A 519 -17.99 8.13 16.08
C VAL A 519 -17.77 8.22 17.58
N ARG A 520 -16.54 7.98 18.03
CA ARG A 520 -16.15 8.07 19.44
C ARG A 520 -16.46 9.45 20.02
N LYS A 521 -16.16 10.51 19.27
CA LYS A 521 -16.52 11.89 19.65
C LYS A 521 -18.04 12.09 19.72
N SER A 522 -18.79 11.57 18.73
CA SER A 522 -20.26 11.66 18.69
C SER A 522 -20.91 10.94 19.88
N TRP A 523 -20.38 9.79 20.28
CA TRP A 523 -20.83 9.02 21.45
C TRP A 523 -20.35 9.56 22.81
N GLY A 524 -19.69 10.72 22.85
CA GLY A 524 -19.26 11.35 24.09
C GLY A 524 -18.09 10.64 24.79
N LEU A 525 -17.38 9.76 24.08
CA LEU A 525 -16.14 9.14 24.57
C LEU A 525 -15.00 10.13 24.31
N GLY A 526 -14.55 10.85 25.34
CA GLY A 526 -13.66 12.03 25.27
C GLY A 526 -12.29 11.87 24.58
N GLU A 527 -11.43 12.88 24.74
CA GLU A 527 -10.10 12.90 24.11
C GLU A 527 -9.20 11.76 24.64
N LYS A 528 -8.33 11.25 23.76
CA LYS A 528 -7.39 10.18 24.11
C LYS A 528 -6.31 10.75 25.01
N ASP A 529 -6.22 10.28 26.25
CA ASP A 529 -4.94 10.35 26.95
C ASP A 529 -4.01 9.29 26.35
N ARG A 530 -3.01 9.75 25.60
CA ARG A 530 -2.05 8.88 24.91
C ARG A 530 -1.09 8.19 25.87
N ASN A 531 -1.04 8.61 27.13
CA ASN A 531 -0.21 7.99 28.17
C ASN A 531 -0.84 6.72 28.75
N LEU A 532 -2.13 6.46 28.50
CA LEU A 532 -2.87 5.34 29.07
C LEU A 532 -3.31 4.38 27.97
N HIS A 533 -2.85 3.12 27.99
CA HIS A 533 -3.03 2.18 26.87
C HIS A 533 -4.45 1.61 26.70
N TYR A 534 -5.38 1.86 27.63
CA TYR A 534 -6.77 1.38 27.51
C TYR A 534 -7.52 1.96 26.29
N HIS A 535 -7.05 3.06 25.72
CA HIS A 535 -7.71 3.70 24.58
C HIS A 535 -7.79 2.79 23.35
N HIS A 536 -6.86 1.84 23.18
CA HIS A 536 -6.95 0.83 22.12
C HIS A 536 -8.13 -0.12 22.29
N ALA A 537 -8.46 -0.50 23.53
CA ALA A 537 -9.62 -1.33 23.82
C ALA A 537 -10.93 -0.55 23.55
N ILE A 538 -10.96 0.74 23.92
CA ILE A 538 -12.11 1.61 23.61
C ILE A 538 -12.30 1.75 22.11
N ASP A 539 -11.24 2.02 21.36
CA ASP A 539 -11.31 2.13 19.90
C ASP A 539 -11.80 0.80 19.27
N ALA A 540 -11.38 -0.35 19.79
CA ALA A 540 -11.85 -1.66 19.34
C ALA A 540 -13.34 -1.90 19.65
N VAL A 541 -13.83 -1.49 20.83
CA VAL A 541 -15.26 -1.55 21.17
C VAL A 541 -16.07 -0.64 20.25
N VAL A 542 -15.62 0.61 20.06
CA VAL A 542 -16.28 1.55 19.15
C VAL A 542 -16.34 0.97 17.75
N LEU A 543 -15.22 0.45 17.25
CA LEU A 543 -15.12 -0.13 15.93
C LEU A 543 -16.05 -1.34 15.75
N THR A 544 -16.17 -2.19 16.76
CA THR A 544 -17.05 -3.38 16.73
C THR A 544 -18.52 -2.97 16.72
N CYS A 545 -18.89 -1.94 17.46
CA CYS A 545 -20.25 -1.42 17.52
C CYS A 545 -20.63 -0.53 16.33
N MET A 546 -19.68 -0.18 15.46
CA MET A 546 -19.95 0.48 14.18
C MET A 546 -20.45 -0.56 13.16
N ASP A 547 -21.73 -0.90 13.24
CA ASP A 547 -22.37 -1.77 12.27
C ASP A 547 -22.34 -1.14 10.85
N LYS A 548 -22.80 -1.92 9.86
CA LYS A 548 -22.84 -1.44 8.47
C LYS A 548 -23.76 -0.22 8.30
N SER A 549 -24.85 -0.10 9.06
CA SER A 549 -25.78 1.04 9.00
C SER A 549 -25.11 2.34 9.42
N ILE A 550 -24.35 2.30 10.53
CA ILE A 550 -23.55 3.43 11.01
C ILE A 550 -22.45 3.77 10.01
N ARG A 551 -21.78 2.76 9.42
CA ARG A 551 -20.73 2.96 8.41
C ARG A 551 -21.25 3.59 7.12
N ASP A 552 -22.38 3.10 6.61
CA ASP A 552 -23.02 3.59 5.38
C ASP A 552 -23.64 4.98 5.62
N GLY A 553 -24.28 5.19 6.77
CA GLY A 553 -24.81 6.49 7.19
C GLY A 553 -23.73 7.55 7.37
N LEU A 554 -22.55 7.17 7.88
CA LEU A 554 -21.38 8.05 7.93
C LEU A 554 -20.89 8.41 6.52
N ALA A 555 -20.83 7.44 5.60
CA ALA A 555 -20.38 7.68 4.24
C ALA A 555 -21.31 8.65 3.49
N GLU A 556 -22.63 8.49 3.63
CA GLU A 556 -23.61 9.40 3.05
C GLU A 556 -23.58 10.78 3.74
N ALA A 557 -23.47 10.84 5.07
CA ALA A 557 -23.35 12.10 5.81
C ALA A 557 -22.07 12.88 5.45
N PHE A 558 -20.95 12.18 5.23
CA PHE A 558 -19.72 12.82 4.73
C PHE A 558 -19.93 13.40 3.34
N LYS A 559 -20.60 12.67 2.44
CA LYS A 559 -20.93 13.11 1.09
C LYS A 559 -21.89 14.31 1.09
N GLU A 560 -22.94 14.27 1.92
CA GLU A 560 -23.87 15.38 2.11
C GLU A 560 -23.19 16.61 2.74
N SER A 561 -22.26 16.43 3.69
CA SER A 561 -21.49 17.54 4.29
C SER A 561 -20.48 18.18 3.33
N GLU A 562 -20.02 17.42 2.32
CA GLU A 562 -19.20 17.95 1.22
C GLU A 562 -20.02 18.75 0.20
N GLU A 563 -21.34 18.52 0.15
CA GLU A 563 -22.30 19.17 -0.76
C GLU A 563 -23.02 20.36 -0.08
N ASN A 564 -23.44 20.21 1.18
CA ASN A 564 -24.14 21.20 1.97
C ASN A 564 -23.24 21.75 3.08
N ARG A 565 -23.01 23.06 3.09
CA ARG A 565 -22.09 23.78 4.01
C ARG A 565 -22.55 23.81 5.49
N TYR A 566 -23.06 22.72 6.05
CA TYR A 566 -23.43 22.61 7.46
C TYR A 566 -22.32 21.91 8.27
N GLN A 567 -21.88 22.57 9.35
CA GLN A 567 -20.83 22.10 10.27
C GLN A 567 -21.37 21.30 11.47
N ASP A 568 -22.67 20.99 11.51
CA ASP A 568 -23.21 20.16 12.59
C ASP A 568 -22.76 18.71 12.38
N LYS A 569 -21.73 18.33 13.14
CA LYS A 569 -21.26 16.95 13.25
C LYS A 569 -22.45 16.07 13.65
N PHE A 570 -22.81 15.17 12.75
CA PHE A 570 -23.89 14.19 12.90
C PHE A 570 -23.90 13.53 14.29
N LYS A 571 -25.06 13.54 14.97
CA LYS A 571 -25.28 12.80 16.23
C LYS A 571 -25.64 11.36 15.87
N ILE A 572 -24.66 10.46 16.01
CA ILE A 572 -24.85 9.02 15.78
C ILE A 572 -25.57 8.44 16.99
N ALA A 573 -26.65 7.69 16.75
CA ALA A 573 -27.30 6.93 17.81
C ALA A 573 -26.29 6.01 18.50
N LYS A 574 -26.33 5.96 19.83
CA LYS A 574 -25.50 5.03 20.58
C LYS A 574 -26.02 3.59 20.37
N PRO A 575 -25.16 2.57 20.43
CA PRO A 575 -25.58 1.16 20.31
C PRO A 575 -26.62 0.75 21.36
N TRP A 576 -26.51 1.30 22.57
CA TRP A 576 -27.52 1.21 23.63
C TRP A 576 -27.46 2.47 24.52
N GLN A 577 -28.46 2.68 25.38
CA GLN A 577 -28.63 3.95 26.11
C GLN A 577 -27.43 4.31 27.01
N THR A 578 -26.92 3.34 27.78
CA THR A 578 -25.82 3.49 28.74
C THR A 578 -24.43 3.23 28.13
N PHE A 579 -24.32 3.17 26.80
CA PHE A 579 -23.07 2.79 26.12
C PHE A 579 -21.85 3.59 26.58
N THR A 580 -22.01 4.90 26.75
CA THR A 580 -20.91 5.78 27.15
C THR A 580 -20.45 5.48 28.57
N GLU A 581 -21.41 5.27 29.47
CA GLU A 581 -21.20 4.95 30.87
C GLU A 581 -20.50 3.58 31.00
N ASP A 582 -20.99 2.57 30.28
CA ASP A 582 -20.45 1.21 30.32
C ASP A 582 -19.02 1.16 29.77
N VAL A 583 -18.75 1.85 28.65
CA VAL A 583 -17.39 1.94 28.08
C VAL A 583 -16.44 2.75 28.97
N ASN A 584 -16.95 3.76 29.68
CA ASN A 584 -16.14 4.49 30.65
C ASN A 584 -15.81 3.65 31.87
N GLN A 585 -16.74 2.82 32.38
CA GLN A 585 -16.45 1.88 33.47
C GLN A 585 -15.42 0.81 33.08
N LEU A 586 -15.38 0.40 31.81
CA LEU A 586 -14.32 -0.49 31.32
C LEU A 586 -12.91 0.11 31.53
N LYS A 587 -12.74 1.44 31.52
CA LYS A 587 -11.45 2.08 31.78
C LYS A 587 -10.88 1.71 33.15
N GLU A 588 -11.76 1.56 34.14
CA GLU A 588 -11.39 1.28 35.53
C GLU A 588 -11.02 -0.21 35.75
N SER A 589 -11.46 -1.09 34.85
CA SER A 589 -11.23 -2.54 34.93
C SER A 589 -10.12 -3.06 34.01
N ILE A 590 -9.66 -2.25 33.04
CA ILE A 590 -8.56 -2.63 32.15
C ILE A 590 -7.22 -2.45 32.88
N VAL A 591 -6.62 -3.55 33.29
CA VAL A 591 -5.23 -3.58 33.76
C VAL A 591 -4.30 -3.62 32.55
N VAL A 592 -3.57 -2.53 32.32
CA VAL A 592 -2.48 -2.50 31.36
C VAL A 592 -1.22 -3.01 32.07
N VAL A 593 -0.76 -4.20 31.71
CA VAL A 593 0.47 -4.82 32.24
C VAL A 593 1.66 -4.52 31.33
#